data_AF-A0A8C5X2X1-F1
#
_entry.id   AF-A0A8C5X2X1-F1
#
_cell.length_a   1.000
_cell.length_b   1.000
_cell.length_c   1.000
_cell.angle_alpha   90.00
_cell.angle_beta   90.00
_cell.angle_gamma   90.00
#
_symmetry.space_group_name_H-M   'P 1'
#
loop_
_entity.id
_entity.type
_entity.pdbx_description
1 polymer ?
#
loop_
_entity_poly.entity_id
_entity_poly.type
_entity_poly.pdbx_seq_one_letter_code
_entity_poly.pdbx_strand_id
1 'polypeptide(L)'
;MGHSLNRESSRESHGSDSDSDGPILYTDDDDDDDDENASAESSLASKIRRRDTLAIKLGNRPSKKELEDKNILQRTSEEERQEIRHQIGTKLVRRLSQRPTTEELEQRNILKQKNEEEEQEAKREIKRRLSRKLSLRPTVAELQARRILRFNEYVEVTESPDYDRRADKPWARLTPADKAAIRKELNEFKSTEMEVHEESRQFTSVHRF
;
A
#
# COMPACT_ATOMS: atom_id res chain seq x y z
N MET A 1 -47.97 2.71 47.47
CA MET A 1 -49.12 3.15 46.64
C MET A 1 -48.59 4.11 45.59
N GLY A 2 -48.82 3.81 44.31
CA GLY A 2 -48.29 4.54 43.17
C GLY A 2 -48.39 3.66 41.93
N HIS A 3 -49.61 3.49 41.44
CA HIS A 3 -49.94 2.71 40.25
C HIS A 3 -49.57 3.49 38.96
N SER A 4 -49.35 2.72 37.89
CA SER A 4 -49.91 2.97 36.55
C SER A 4 -49.22 3.99 35.63
N LEU A 5 -48.55 3.52 34.56
CA LEU A 5 -49.15 3.23 33.24
C LEU A 5 -48.10 3.21 32.10
N ASN A 6 -48.07 2.05 31.44
CA ASN A 6 -47.98 1.80 30.00
C ASN A 6 -47.63 2.98 29.07
N ARG A 7 -46.56 2.82 28.28
CA ARG A 7 -46.39 3.58 27.03
C ARG A 7 -45.76 2.72 25.94
N GLU A 8 -46.57 1.79 25.47
CA GLU A 8 -46.43 1.18 24.15
C GLU A 8 -46.62 2.27 23.10
N SER A 9 -45.56 2.56 22.35
CA SER A 9 -45.57 3.55 21.27
C SER A 9 -45.33 2.81 19.96
N SER A 10 -46.35 2.11 19.49
CA SER A 10 -46.49 1.70 18.09
C SER A 10 -46.46 2.95 17.22
N ARG A 11 -45.34 3.18 16.54
CA ARG A 11 -45.24 4.18 15.47
C ARG A 11 -45.49 3.48 14.14
N GLU A 12 -46.76 3.36 13.78
CA GLU A 12 -47.16 3.10 12.39
C GLU A 12 -46.84 4.35 11.57
N SER A 13 -45.75 4.29 10.81
CA SER A 13 -45.42 5.30 9.81
C SER A 13 -46.11 4.95 8.49
N HIS A 14 -47.38 5.32 8.37
CA HIS A 14 -48.06 5.35 7.07
C HIS A 14 -47.52 6.52 6.24
N GLY A 15 -46.53 6.24 5.38
CA GLY A 15 -46.13 7.15 4.32
C GLY A 15 -47.15 7.12 3.19
N SER A 16 -48.09 8.06 3.20
CA SER A 16 -48.99 8.32 2.08
C SER A 16 -48.26 9.16 1.05
N ASP A 17 -47.71 8.52 0.01
CA ASP A 17 -47.15 9.18 -1.17
C ASP A 17 -48.32 9.61 -2.07
N SER A 18 -48.82 10.81 -1.83
CA SER A 18 -49.88 11.42 -2.62
C SER A 18 -49.24 12.46 -3.54
N ASP A 19 -48.71 12.02 -4.68
CA ASP A 19 -48.24 12.88 -5.77
C ASP A 19 -49.44 13.54 -6.47
N SER A 20 -50.02 14.53 -5.81
CA SER A 20 -50.93 15.48 -6.44
C SER A 20 -50.08 16.54 -7.12
N ASP A 21 -49.67 16.27 -8.36
CA ASP A 21 -49.03 17.25 -9.23
C ASP A 21 -50.02 18.42 -9.38
N GLY A 22 -49.77 19.49 -8.63
CA GLY A 22 -50.60 20.69 -8.63
C GLY A 22 -50.71 21.24 -10.05
N PRO A 23 -51.77 22.02 -10.36
CA PRO A 23 -51.96 22.55 -11.70
C PRO A 23 -50.69 23.29 -12.13
N ILE A 24 -50.05 22.78 -13.18
CA ILE A 24 -48.85 23.36 -13.78
C ILE A 24 -49.21 24.80 -14.14
N LEU A 25 -48.64 25.75 -13.40
CA LEU A 25 -48.71 27.16 -13.75
C LEU A 25 -47.86 27.29 -15.00
N TYR A 26 -48.52 27.32 -16.16
CA TYR A 26 -47.91 27.82 -17.39
C TYR A 26 -47.45 29.23 -17.04
N THR A 27 -46.16 29.37 -16.78
CA THR A 27 -45.50 30.65 -16.90
C THR A 27 -45.51 30.88 -18.40
N ASP A 28 -46.46 31.71 -18.84
CA ASP A 28 -46.31 32.49 -20.07
C ASP A 28 -45.06 33.36 -19.87
N ASP A 29 -43.89 32.73 -19.97
CA ASP A 29 -42.63 33.35 -20.40
C ASP A 29 -42.63 33.41 -21.95
N ASP A 30 -43.80 33.38 -22.58
CA ASP A 30 -44.00 34.16 -23.79
C ASP A 30 -44.09 35.61 -23.28
N ASP A 31 -42.94 36.28 -23.20
CA ASP A 31 -42.88 37.74 -23.13
C ASP A 31 -43.93 38.27 -24.12
N ASP A 32 -45.02 38.81 -23.57
CA ASP A 32 -46.00 39.63 -24.26
C ASP A 32 -45.25 40.84 -24.83
N ASP A 33 -44.63 40.66 -26.00
CA ASP A 33 -44.43 41.75 -26.95
C ASP A 33 -45.82 42.08 -27.52
N ASP A 34 -46.58 42.76 -26.67
CA ASP A 34 -47.88 43.38 -26.90
C ASP A 34 -47.70 44.52 -27.92
N ASP A 35 -47.51 44.16 -29.19
CA ASP A 35 -47.50 45.09 -30.32
C ASP A 35 -48.54 44.60 -31.34
N GLU A 36 -49.78 45.11 -31.20
CA GLU A 36 -50.90 44.97 -32.15
C GLU A 36 -50.63 45.66 -33.52
N ASN A 37 -49.45 45.44 -34.10
CA ASN A 37 -49.12 45.78 -35.48
C ASN A 37 -48.16 44.77 -36.13
N ALA A 38 -48.32 43.49 -35.82
CA ALA A 38 -47.53 42.41 -36.39
C ALA A 38 -47.93 42.12 -37.84
N SER A 39 -47.33 42.86 -38.78
CA SER A 39 -47.23 42.49 -40.19
C SER A 39 -46.81 41.01 -40.35
N ALA A 40 -47.15 40.38 -41.48
CA ALA A 40 -46.75 38.99 -41.79
C ALA A 40 -45.24 38.71 -41.62
N GLU A 41 -44.40 39.76 -41.69
CA GLU A 41 -42.98 39.73 -41.33
C GLU A 41 -42.69 39.38 -39.86
N SER A 42 -43.47 39.88 -38.90
CA SER A 42 -43.30 39.60 -37.47
C SER A 42 -43.65 38.15 -37.13
N SER A 43 -44.73 37.60 -37.71
CA SER A 43 -45.06 36.16 -37.58
C SER A 43 -43.95 35.25 -38.16
N LEU A 44 -43.34 35.68 -39.27
CA LEU A 44 -42.21 34.96 -39.86
C LEU A 44 -40.95 35.08 -38.99
N ALA A 45 -40.66 36.26 -38.44
CA ALA A 45 -39.55 36.51 -37.54
C ALA A 45 -39.64 35.66 -36.25
N SER A 46 -40.83 35.55 -35.64
CA SER A 46 -41.05 34.68 -34.47
C SER A 46 -40.88 33.21 -34.81
N LYS A 47 -41.30 32.76 -36.00
CA LYS A 47 -41.04 31.39 -36.49
C LYS A 47 -39.55 31.13 -36.68
N ILE A 48 -38.80 32.11 -37.19
CA ILE A 48 -37.34 32.02 -37.37
C ILE A 48 -36.65 31.97 -36.00
N ARG A 49 -36.97 32.87 -35.07
CA ARG A 49 -36.47 32.85 -33.69
C ARG A 49 -36.73 31.51 -33.00
N ARG A 50 -37.95 30.97 -33.12
CA ARG A 50 -38.31 29.67 -32.56
C ARG A 50 -37.53 28.53 -33.21
N ARG A 51 -37.32 28.59 -34.53
CA ARG A 51 -36.52 27.61 -35.27
C ARG A 51 -35.05 27.64 -34.84
N ASP A 52 -34.48 28.83 -34.70
CA ASP A 52 -33.07 29.03 -34.34
C ASP A 52 -32.80 28.62 -32.89
N THR A 53 -33.68 28.99 -31.96
CA THR A 53 -33.60 28.54 -30.55
C THR A 53 -33.74 27.03 -30.42
N LEU A 54 -34.65 26.40 -31.17
CA LEU A 54 -34.78 24.95 -31.20
C LEU A 54 -33.53 24.27 -31.77
N ALA A 55 -32.94 24.82 -32.83
CA ALA A 55 -31.72 24.29 -33.42
C ALA A 55 -30.55 24.31 -32.43
N ILE A 56 -30.39 25.39 -31.64
CA ILE A 56 -29.38 25.46 -30.57
C ILE A 56 -29.64 24.40 -29.49
N LYS A 57 -30.89 24.23 -29.04
CA LYS A 57 -31.26 23.21 -28.03
C LYS A 57 -31.01 21.79 -28.51
N LEU A 58 -31.27 21.50 -29.79
CA LEU A 58 -31.02 20.19 -30.39
C LEU A 58 -29.52 19.94 -30.61
N GLY A 59 -28.76 20.97 -30.99
CA GLY A 59 -27.30 20.89 -31.14
C GLY A 59 -26.58 20.60 -29.83
N ASN A 60 -27.11 21.11 -28.71
CA ASN A 60 -26.59 20.87 -27.36
C ASN A 60 -27.28 19.71 -26.63
N ARG A 61 -28.05 18.86 -27.34
CA ARG A 61 -28.80 17.78 -26.70
C ARG A 61 -27.82 16.71 -26.18
N PRO A 62 -27.82 16.42 -24.86
CA PRO A 62 -26.99 15.34 -24.32
C PRO A 62 -27.44 13.98 -24.86
N SER A 63 -26.46 13.10 -25.01
CA SER A 63 -26.69 11.72 -25.43
C SER A 63 -27.44 10.93 -24.34
N LYS A 64 -28.14 9.86 -24.76
CA LYS A 64 -28.84 8.95 -23.83
C LYS A 64 -27.89 8.43 -22.74
N LYS A 65 -26.66 8.09 -23.11
CA LYS A 65 -25.64 7.61 -22.18
C LYS A 65 -25.25 8.67 -21.15
N GLU A 66 -25.06 9.93 -21.56
CA GLU A 66 -24.75 11.01 -20.61
C GLU A 66 -25.90 11.28 -19.65
N LEU A 67 -27.15 11.14 -20.10
CA LEU A 67 -28.32 11.25 -19.24
C LEU A 67 -28.41 10.08 -18.24
N GLU A 68 -28.06 8.86 -18.68
CA GLU A 68 -27.94 7.69 -17.80
C GLU A 68 -26.82 7.85 -16.75
N ASP A 69 -25.65 8.35 -17.17
CA ASP A 69 -24.50 8.58 -16.29
C ASP A 69 -24.79 9.69 -15.26
N LYS A 70 -25.59 10.69 -15.65
CA LYS A 70 -26.13 11.73 -14.76
C LYS A 70 -27.33 11.26 -13.93
N ASN A 71 -27.72 10.00 -14.03
CA ASN A 71 -28.87 9.40 -13.34
C ASN A 71 -30.23 10.05 -13.66
N ILE A 72 -30.33 10.78 -14.77
CA ILE A 72 -31.57 11.37 -15.26
C ILE A 72 -32.43 10.28 -15.91
N LEU A 73 -31.79 9.34 -16.62
CA LEU A 73 -32.44 8.15 -17.15
C LEU A 73 -31.98 6.92 -16.36
N GLN A 74 -32.92 6.13 -15.87
CA GLN A 74 -32.61 4.89 -15.15
C GLN A 74 -32.24 3.79 -16.13
N ARG A 75 -31.14 3.07 -15.84
CA ARG A 75 -30.62 1.99 -16.70
C ARG A 75 -31.20 0.61 -16.38
N THR A 76 -31.55 0.41 -15.11
CA THR A 76 -31.98 -0.89 -14.55
C THR A 76 -33.44 -0.84 -14.16
N SER A 77 -34.08 -2.02 -14.10
CA SER A 77 -35.44 -2.15 -13.59
C SER A 77 -35.53 -1.71 -12.12
N GLU A 78 -36.73 -1.31 -11.69
CA GLU A 78 -37.03 -1.02 -10.29
C GLU A 78 -36.74 -2.22 -9.38
N GLU A 79 -37.09 -3.42 -9.83
CA GLU A 79 -36.86 -4.67 -9.09
C GLU A 79 -35.36 -4.94 -8.88
N GLU A 80 -34.55 -4.80 -9.95
CA GLU A 80 -33.09 -4.93 -9.87
C GLU A 80 -32.48 -3.89 -8.92
N ARG A 81 -33.02 -2.67 -8.92
CA ARG A 81 -32.57 -1.59 -8.02
C ARG A 81 -32.88 -1.90 -6.56
N GLN A 82 -34.06 -2.46 -6.29
CA GLN A 82 -34.46 -2.88 -4.94
C GLN A 82 -33.59 -4.05 -4.46
N GLU A 83 -33.30 -5.02 -5.33
CA GLU A 83 -32.44 -6.16 -5.03
C GLU A 83 -31.00 -5.70 -4.73
N ILE A 84 -30.42 -4.83 -5.57
CA ILE A 84 -29.09 -4.24 -5.32
C ILE A 84 -29.08 -3.47 -3.99
N ARG A 85 -30.13 -2.69 -3.70
CA ARG A 85 -30.26 -1.95 -2.44
C ARG A 85 -30.32 -2.91 -1.25
N HIS A 86 -31.07 -4.00 -1.37
CA HIS A 86 -31.17 -5.02 -0.34
C HIS A 86 -29.81 -5.72 -0.09
N GLN A 87 -29.12 -6.11 -1.16
CA GLN A 87 -27.79 -6.72 -1.08
C GLN A 87 -26.74 -5.77 -0.46
N ILE A 88 -26.78 -4.49 -0.82
CA ILE A 88 -25.93 -3.46 -0.20
C ILE A 88 -26.27 -3.34 1.29
N GLY A 89 -27.56 -3.29 1.64
CA GLY A 89 -28.03 -3.19 3.01
C GLY A 89 -27.56 -4.36 3.88
N THR A 90 -27.76 -5.60 3.43
CA THR A 90 -27.33 -6.80 4.16
C THR A 90 -25.80 -6.86 4.32
N LYS A 91 -25.05 -6.53 3.26
CA LYS A 91 -23.58 -6.48 3.30
C LYS A 91 -23.09 -5.39 4.26
N LEU A 92 -23.74 -4.23 4.29
CA LEU A 92 -23.41 -3.12 5.19
C LEU A 92 -23.66 -3.51 6.65
N VAL A 93 -24.81 -4.08 6.97
CA VAL A 93 -25.13 -4.57 8.33
C VAL A 93 -24.06 -5.53 8.83
N ARG A 94 -23.66 -6.50 7.99
CA ARG A 94 -22.58 -7.44 8.34
C ARG A 94 -21.26 -6.72 8.61
N ARG A 95 -20.86 -5.77 7.76
CA ARG A 95 -19.61 -5.00 7.93
C ARG A 95 -19.62 -4.14 9.18
N LEU A 96 -20.76 -3.50 9.49
CA LEU A 96 -20.91 -2.67 10.68
C LEU A 96 -20.89 -3.51 11.97
N SER A 97 -21.48 -4.71 11.95
CA SER A 97 -21.44 -5.64 13.09
C SER A 97 -20.02 -6.13 13.44
N GLN A 98 -19.14 -6.20 12.43
CA GLN A 98 -17.75 -6.63 12.56
C GLN A 98 -16.77 -5.45 12.51
N ARG A 99 -17.25 -4.23 12.72
CA ARG A 99 -16.42 -3.02 12.62
C ARG A 99 -15.38 -3.01 13.74
N PRO A 100 -14.07 -3.01 13.43
CA PRO A 100 -13.02 -2.92 14.45
C PRO A 100 -13.12 -1.63 15.26
N THR A 101 -12.66 -1.67 16.51
CA THR A 101 -12.60 -0.47 17.35
C THR A 101 -11.49 0.47 16.90
N THR A 102 -11.55 1.73 17.32
CA THR A 102 -10.49 2.71 17.03
C THR A 102 -9.14 2.27 17.61
N GLU A 103 -9.15 1.77 18.84
CA GLU A 103 -7.96 1.26 19.52
C GLU A 103 -7.32 0.06 18.78
N GLU A 104 -8.14 -0.87 18.29
CA GLU A 104 -7.64 -2.00 17.50
C GLU A 104 -6.97 -1.55 16.19
N LEU A 105 -7.47 -0.48 15.56
CA LEU A 105 -6.86 0.10 14.36
C LEU A 105 -5.55 0.83 14.70
N GLU A 106 -5.45 1.46 15.87
CA GLU A 106 -4.22 2.08 16.38
C GLU A 106 -3.15 1.03 16.67
N GLN A 107 -3.51 -0.06 17.35
CA GLN A 107 -2.60 -1.18 17.64
C GLN A 107 -2.10 -1.86 16.37
N ARG A 108 -2.94 -1.94 15.32
CA ARG A 108 -2.54 -2.45 14.00
C ARG A 108 -1.81 -1.41 13.14
N ASN A 109 -1.55 -0.22 13.67
CA ASN A 109 -0.84 0.86 12.99
C ASN A 109 -1.55 1.35 11.70
N ILE A 110 -2.87 1.16 11.63
CA ILE A 110 -3.74 1.62 10.53
C ILE A 110 -4.22 3.04 10.83
N LEU A 111 -4.66 3.27 12.07
CA LEU A 111 -5.01 4.61 12.55
C LEU A 111 -3.81 5.17 13.32
N LYS A 112 -3.28 6.31 12.88
CA LYS A 112 -2.19 7.00 13.56
C LYS A 112 -2.74 7.94 14.63
N GLN A 113 -2.05 8.04 15.76
CA GLN A 113 -2.31 9.10 16.73
C GLN A 113 -2.03 10.44 16.05
N LYS A 114 -2.94 11.41 16.18
CA LYS A 114 -3.00 12.61 15.32
C LYS A 114 -1.79 13.56 15.45
N ASN A 115 -0.88 13.34 16.39
CA ASN A 115 0.22 14.26 16.64
C ASN A 115 1.45 13.88 15.81
N GLU A 116 1.45 14.28 14.54
CA GLU A 116 2.57 14.02 13.62
C GLU A 116 3.89 14.63 14.12
N GLU A 117 3.83 15.79 14.79
CA GLU A 117 5.01 16.46 15.33
C GLU A 117 5.68 15.64 16.44
N GLU A 118 4.89 15.04 17.34
CA GLU A 118 5.38 14.17 18.41
C GLU A 118 5.95 12.86 17.87
N GLU A 119 5.35 12.27 16.82
CA GLU A 119 5.93 11.09 16.15
C GLU A 119 7.30 11.42 15.53
N GLN A 120 7.43 12.59 14.89
CA GLN A 120 8.71 13.03 14.33
C GLN A 120 9.74 13.33 15.42
N GLU A 121 9.35 13.92 16.54
CA GLU A 121 10.23 14.11 17.70
C GLU A 121 10.69 12.78 18.30
N ALA A 122 9.77 11.84 18.54
CA ALA A 122 10.09 10.51 19.03
C ALA A 122 11.05 9.76 18.08
N LYS A 123 10.83 9.87 16.76
CA LYS A 123 11.72 9.30 15.74
C LYS A 123 13.10 9.94 15.76
N ARG A 124 13.18 11.28 15.89
CA ARG A 124 14.45 12.00 16.05
C ARG A 124 15.17 11.56 17.32
N GLU A 125 14.46 11.40 18.42
CA GLU A 125 15.03 10.95 19.69
C GLU A 125 15.56 9.52 19.62
N ILE A 126 14.80 8.60 19.03
CA ILE A 126 15.24 7.22 18.80
C ILE A 126 16.51 7.21 17.94
N LYS A 127 16.55 7.99 16.86
CA LYS A 127 17.73 8.10 15.98
C LYS A 127 18.94 8.67 16.74
N ARG A 128 18.74 9.72 17.54
CA ARG A 128 19.78 10.34 18.38
C ARG A 128 20.34 9.33 19.38
N ARG A 129 19.46 8.62 20.09
CA ARG A 129 19.82 7.59 21.07
C ARG A 129 20.56 6.43 20.44
N LEU A 130 20.10 5.94 19.29
CA LEU A 130 20.76 4.85 18.57
C LEU A 130 22.17 5.27 18.10
N SER A 131 22.30 6.46 17.52
CA SER A 131 23.59 6.98 17.03
C SER A 131 24.62 7.04 18.16
N ARG A 132 24.23 7.53 19.33
CA ARG A 132 25.07 7.54 20.54
C ARG A 132 25.43 6.14 21.06
N LYS A 133 24.50 5.17 20.98
CA LYS A 133 24.78 3.78 21.37
C LYS A 133 25.78 3.12 20.42
N LEU A 134 25.66 3.39 19.12
CA LEU A 134 26.56 2.85 18.10
C LEU A 134 27.96 3.49 18.16
N SER A 135 28.05 4.78 18.51
CA SER A 135 29.35 5.46 18.67
C SER A 135 30.14 4.97 19.89
N LEU A 136 29.45 4.48 20.92
CA LEU A 136 30.04 3.90 22.13
C LEU A 136 30.07 2.37 22.09
N ARG A 137 30.04 1.79 20.89
CA ARG A 137 30.04 0.34 20.71
C ARG A 137 31.45 -0.21 21.06
N PRO A 138 31.57 -1.14 22.02
CA PRO A 138 32.85 -1.69 22.43
C PRO A 138 33.51 -2.50 21.30
N THR A 139 34.84 -2.51 21.29
CA THR A 139 35.61 -3.30 20.34
C THR A 139 35.59 -4.79 20.69
N VAL A 140 35.91 -5.65 19.71
CA VAL A 140 36.00 -7.10 19.94
C VAL A 140 37.06 -7.43 21.00
N ALA A 141 38.19 -6.73 20.97
CA ALA A 141 39.26 -6.87 21.96
C ALA A 141 38.78 -6.54 23.39
N GLU A 142 38.00 -5.47 23.55
CA GLU A 142 37.41 -5.11 24.86
C GLU A 142 36.43 -6.18 25.36
N LEU A 143 35.61 -6.75 24.48
CA LEU A 143 34.67 -7.81 24.85
C LEU A 143 35.37 -9.11 25.25
N GLN A 144 36.48 -9.45 24.58
CA GLN A 144 37.34 -10.58 24.94
C GLN A 144 38.06 -10.36 26.28
N ALA A 145 38.63 -9.16 26.48
CA ALA A 145 39.29 -8.79 27.75
C ALA A 145 38.32 -8.85 28.94
N ARG A 146 37.05 -8.50 28.72
CA ARG A 146 35.96 -8.63 29.71
C ARG A 146 35.40 -10.05 29.84
N ARG A 147 35.91 -11.02 29.08
CA ARG A 147 35.42 -12.41 28.98
C ARG A 147 33.92 -12.51 28.66
N ILE A 148 33.37 -11.49 27.98
CA ILE A 148 31.99 -11.50 27.46
C ILE A 148 31.94 -12.40 26.22
N LEU A 149 32.96 -12.28 25.36
CA LEU A 149 33.16 -13.17 24.23
C LEU A 149 34.10 -14.33 24.64
N ARG A 150 33.67 -15.58 24.49
CA ARG A 150 34.41 -16.77 24.97
C ARG A 150 35.01 -17.65 23.88
N PHE A 151 34.52 -17.56 22.64
CA PHE A 151 35.00 -18.32 21.50
C PHE A 151 35.22 -17.40 20.30
N ASN A 152 35.84 -17.94 19.24
CA ASN A 152 35.92 -17.28 17.93
C ASN A 152 34.53 -17.25 17.27
N GLU A 153 33.57 -16.57 17.91
CA GLU A 153 32.15 -16.43 17.50
C GLU A 153 32.00 -15.47 16.31
N TYR A 154 33.03 -14.67 16.04
CA TYR A 154 33.07 -13.79 14.89
C TYR A 154 33.71 -14.53 13.72
N VAL A 155 32.88 -14.82 12.71
CA VAL A 155 33.35 -15.17 11.37
C VAL A 155 33.62 -13.86 10.64
N GLU A 156 34.87 -13.64 10.24
CA GLU A 156 35.20 -12.59 9.29
C GLU A 156 34.66 -13.01 7.92
N VAL A 157 33.72 -12.24 7.38
CA VAL A 157 33.21 -12.47 6.01
C VAL A 157 34.13 -11.71 5.07
N THR A 158 35.08 -12.42 4.48
CA THR A 158 35.90 -11.93 3.38
C THR A 158 35.31 -12.39 2.05
N GLU A 159 35.33 -11.52 1.03
CA GLU A 159 34.96 -11.92 -0.33
C GLU A 159 36.01 -12.92 -0.85
N SER A 160 35.57 -14.13 -1.18
CA SER A 160 36.42 -15.18 -1.74
C SER A 160 36.45 -15.04 -3.26
N PRO A 161 37.61 -15.20 -3.92
CA PRO A 161 37.68 -15.23 -5.37
C PRO A 161 36.78 -16.33 -5.96
N ASP A 162 36.03 -16.02 -7.01
CA ASP A 162 35.29 -17.01 -7.78
C ASP A 162 36.27 -17.82 -8.65
N TYR A 163 36.74 -18.94 -8.12
CA TYR A 163 37.49 -19.93 -8.90
C TYR A 163 36.59 -21.12 -9.29
N ASP A 164 36.79 -21.63 -10.50
CA ASP A 164 36.04 -22.77 -11.01
C ASP A 164 36.41 -24.05 -10.25
N ARG A 165 35.52 -24.49 -9.35
CA ARG A 165 35.67 -25.73 -8.56
C ARG A 165 35.52 -27.00 -9.41
N ARG A 166 35.07 -26.89 -10.65
CA ARG A 166 34.86 -28.01 -11.58
C ARG A 166 36.01 -28.20 -12.55
N ALA A 167 36.95 -27.26 -12.61
CA ALA A 167 38.15 -27.32 -13.44
C ALA A 167 38.97 -28.61 -13.25
N ASP A 168 39.84 -28.91 -14.22
CA ASP A 168 40.74 -30.06 -14.17
C ASP A 168 41.65 -29.98 -12.93
N LYS A 169 41.93 -31.13 -12.32
CA LYS A 169 42.72 -31.26 -11.09
C LYS A 169 44.09 -31.77 -11.49
N PRO A 170 45.06 -30.92 -11.84
CA PRO A 170 46.37 -31.38 -12.33
C PRO A 170 47.08 -32.31 -11.34
N TRP A 171 46.86 -32.11 -10.03
CA TRP A 171 47.37 -32.98 -8.98
C TRP A 171 46.83 -34.43 -9.02
N ALA A 172 45.69 -34.68 -9.69
CA ALA A 172 45.15 -36.02 -9.86
C ALA A 172 45.99 -36.87 -10.82
N ARG A 173 46.78 -36.25 -11.70
CA ARG A 173 47.64 -36.92 -12.70
C ARG A 173 49.11 -37.02 -12.27
N LEU A 174 49.41 -36.69 -11.02
CA LEU A 174 50.77 -36.56 -10.53
C LEU A 174 51.44 -37.94 -10.38
N THR A 175 52.64 -38.12 -10.98
CA THR A 175 53.37 -39.39 -10.90
C THR A 175 53.95 -39.61 -9.49
N PRO A 176 54.33 -40.86 -9.12
CA PRO A 176 55.01 -41.10 -7.85
C PRO A 176 56.31 -40.29 -7.67
N ALA A 177 57.05 -40.07 -8.76
CA ALA A 177 58.26 -39.24 -8.77
C ALA A 177 57.94 -37.77 -8.50
N ASP A 178 56.93 -37.22 -9.19
CA ASP A 178 56.48 -35.84 -8.96
C ASP A 178 55.97 -35.66 -7.53
N LYS A 179 55.22 -36.62 -6.98
CA LYS A 179 54.76 -36.62 -5.58
C LYS A 179 55.93 -36.66 -4.59
N ALA A 180 57.03 -37.31 -4.91
CA ALA A 180 58.23 -37.33 -4.07
C ALA A 180 58.97 -35.99 -4.15
N ALA A 181 59.12 -35.44 -5.36
CA ALA A 181 59.73 -34.13 -5.61
C ALA A 181 58.98 -33.01 -4.88
N ILE A 182 57.65 -32.95 -5.02
CA ILE A 182 56.82 -31.95 -4.32
C ILE A 182 56.95 -32.10 -2.80
N ARG A 183 56.94 -33.33 -2.26
CA ARG A 183 57.12 -33.51 -0.81
C ARG A 183 58.49 -33.00 -0.36
N LYS A 184 59.54 -33.15 -1.18
CA LYS A 184 60.91 -32.73 -0.86
C LYS A 184 61.00 -31.21 -0.85
N GLU A 185 60.49 -30.57 -1.90
CA GLU A 185 60.35 -29.12 -2.01
C GLU A 185 59.54 -28.53 -0.84
N LEU A 186 58.42 -29.16 -0.48
CA LEU A 186 57.61 -28.73 0.66
C LEU A 186 58.33 -28.85 2.01
N ASN A 187 59.14 -29.89 2.21
CA ASN A 187 59.95 -30.00 3.42
C ASN A 187 61.05 -28.92 3.45
N GLU A 188 61.67 -28.64 2.31
CA GLU A 188 62.69 -27.61 2.17
C GLU A 188 62.10 -26.23 2.51
N PHE A 189 60.96 -25.87 1.93
CA PHE A 189 60.22 -24.64 2.24
C PHE A 189 59.88 -24.53 3.73
N LYS A 190 59.33 -25.59 4.35
CA LYS A 190 59.02 -25.63 5.79
C LYS A 190 60.24 -25.43 6.69
N SER A 191 61.42 -25.85 6.22
CA SER A 191 62.64 -25.80 7.02
C SER A 191 63.46 -24.52 6.83
N THR A 192 63.31 -23.84 5.69
CA THR A 192 64.18 -22.72 5.29
C THR A 192 63.44 -21.40 5.10
N GLU A 193 62.24 -21.40 4.53
CA GLU A 193 61.53 -20.17 4.12
C GLU A 193 60.32 -19.85 5.00
N MET A 194 59.70 -20.87 5.60
CA MET A 194 58.55 -20.68 6.48
C MET A 194 58.98 -20.12 7.85
N GLU A 195 58.64 -18.87 8.13
CA GLU A 195 58.86 -18.25 9.44
C GLU A 195 57.88 -18.83 10.47
N VAL A 196 58.38 -19.70 11.35
CA VAL A 196 57.59 -20.35 12.41
C VAL A 196 58.18 -19.97 13.77
N HIS A 197 57.33 -19.49 14.67
CA HIS A 197 57.72 -19.16 16.05
C HIS A 197 58.34 -20.37 16.75
N GLU A 198 59.39 -20.17 17.54
CA GLU A 198 60.22 -21.25 18.10
C GLU A 198 59.41 -22.30 18.87
N GLU A 199 58.46 -21.86 19.70
CA GLU A 199 57.57 -22.72 20.48
C GLU A 199 56.61 -23.58 19.65
N SER A 200 56.35 -23.17 18.40
CA SER A 200 55.41 -23.85 17.49
C SER A 200 56.10 -24.78 16.49
N ARG A 201 57.44 -24.81 16.44
CA ARG A 201 58.19 -25.63 15.48
C ARG A 201 57.86 -27.12 15.59
N GLN A 202 57.54 -27.61 16.78
CA GLN A 202 57.14 -29.02 17.00
C GLN A 202 55.83 -29.42 16.30
N PHE A 203 55.00 -28.46 15.90
CA PHE A 203 53.76 -28.71 15.17
C PHE A 203 53.96 -28.71 13.63
N THR A 204 55.19 -28.45 13.16
CA THR A 204 55.53 -28.52 11.74
C THR A 204 55.79 -29.97 11.33
N SER A 205 54.84 -30.54 10.58
CA SER A 205 54.98 -31.91 10.08
C SER A 205 55.85 -31.95 8.82
N VAL A 206 56.93 -32.73 8.86
CA VAL A 206 57.82 -32.99 7.73
C VAL A 206 57.69 -34.44 7.26
N HIS A 207 57.73 -34.65 5.94
CA HIS A 207 57.69 -35.98 5.36
C HIS A 207 59.03 -36.68 5.56
N ARG A 208 59.02 -37.96 5.95
CA ARG A 208 60.22 -38.80 5.94
C ARG A 208 60.38 -39.45 4.57
N PHE A 209 61.59 -39.41 4.03
CA PHE A 209 61.98 -40.01 2.75
C PHE A 209 62.89 -41.20 2.97
#